data_AF-A0A6H0CSK7-F1
#
_entry.id   AF-A0A6H0CSK7-F1
#
_cell.length_a   1.000
_cell.length_b   1.000
_cell.length_c   1.000
_cell.angle_alpha   90.00
_cell.angle_beta   90.00
_cell.angle_gamma   90.00
#
_symmetry.space_group_name_H-M   'P 1'
#
loop_
_entity.id
_entity.type
_entity.pdbx_description
1 polymer ?
#
loop_
_entity_poly.entity_id
_entity_poly.type
_entity_poly.pdbx_seq_one_letter_code
_entity_poly.pdbx_strand_id
1 'polypeptide(L)'
;MAIRTETQNTLGSWARLVVDECGTAGPSREGIPPLVSFLIRHSGWLAAHPAAGDFAEEIAALVRSARRIAGPGPAHRVDLGRCLRSGCAGTLRAVVHDGDDATPGQVACDAGHALPPQQWLLVAHRMRRTASRGERVTRRHDGDRAGVREEAAR
;
A
#
# COMPACT_ATOMS: atom_id res chain seq x y z
N MET A 1 -1.05 7.62 25.99
CA MET A 1 -2.24 8.48 25.77
C MET A 1 -2.66 8.34 24.31
N ALA A 2 -3.95 8.13 24.05
CA ALA A 2 -4.44 7.61 22.77
C ALA A 2 -4.19 8.60 21.61
N ILE A 3 -3.58 8.11 20.51
CA ILE A 3 -3.28 8.85 19.27
C ILE A 3 -4.44 9.75 18.77
N ARG A 4 -5.68 9.35 19.05
CA ARG A 4 -6.88 10.10 18.71
C ARG A 4 -6.91 11.49 19.36
N THR A 5 -6.57 11.59 20.65
CA THR A 5 -6.57 12.86 21.39
C THR A 5 -5.46 13.78 20.89
N GLU A 6 -4.26 13.23 20.65
CA GLU A 6 -3.15 13.96 20.05
C GLU A 6 -3.54 14.52 18.66
N THR A 7 -4.15 13.68 17.82
CA THR A 7 -4.64 14.07 16.50
C THR A 7 -5.68 15.19 16.59
N GLN A 8 -6.63 15.10 17.52
CA GLN A 8 -7.63 16.16 17.72
C GLN A 8 -7.00 17.48 18.17
N ASN A 9 -6.05 17.43 19.11
CA ASN A 9 -5.41 18.62 19.66
C ASN A 9 -4.56 19.33 18.61
N THR A 10 -3.71 18.61 17.89
CA THR A 10 -2.86 19.17 16.83
C THR A 10 -3.70 19.71 15.68
N LEU A 11 -4.68 18.97 15.16
CA LEU A 11 -5.54 19.50 14.10
C LEU A 11 -6.37 20.71 14.58
N GLY A 12 -6.76 20.71 15.86
CA GLY A 12 -7.47 21.80 16.51
C GLY A 12 -6.64 23.08 16.62
N SER A 13 -5.36 22.99 16.99
CA SER A 13 -4.48 24.16 17.07
C SER A 13 -4.27 24.80 15.70
N TRP A 14 -4.06 23.99 14.66
CA TRP A 14 -3.94 24.49 13.29
C TRP A 14 -5.23 25.11 12.76
N ALA A 15 -6.38 24.48 13.05
CA ALA A 15 -7.67 25.04 12.66
C ALA A 15 -7.92 26.39 13.34
N ARG A 16 -7.51 26.54 14.61
CA ARG A 16 -7.60 27.79 15.35
C ARG A 16 -6.70 28.87 14.76
N LEU A 17 -5.46 28.56 14.40
CA LEU A 17 -4.55 29.50 13.73
C LEU A 17 -5.17 30.05 12.43
N VAL A 18 -5.75 29.18 11.61
CA VAL A 18 -6.45 29.60 10.38
C VAL A 18 -7.65 30.50 10.70
N VAL A 19 -8.47 30.17 11.70
CA VAL A 19 -9.60 31.01 12.11
C VAL A 19 -9.14 32.39 12.58
N ASP A 20 -8.12 32.42 13.44
CA ASP A 20 -7.62 33.64 14.06
C ASP A 20 -6.97 34.57 13.02
N GLU A 21 -6.27 34.02 12.02
CA GLU A 21 -5.56 34.83 11.01
C GLU A 21 -6.34 35.09 9.72
N CYS A 22 -7.17 34.15 9.25
CA CYS A 22 -7.99 34.35 8.05
C CYS A 22 -9.34 35.03 8.35
N GLY A 23 -9.75 35.11 9.63
CA GLY A 23 -11.04 35.65 10.03
C GLY A 23 -12.23 34.82 9.53
N THR A 24 -12.02 33.53 9.25
CA THR A 24 -13.06 32.65 8.70
C THR A 24 -13.80 31.90 9.79
N ALA A 25 -15.05 31.51 9.52
CA ALA A 25 -15.77 30.60 10.40
C ALA A 25 -15.01 29.27 10.54
N GLY A 26 -14.90 28.77 11.78
CA GLY A 26 -14.22 27.52 12.07
C GLY A 26 -14.96 26.26 11.57
N PRO A 27 -14.45 25.07 11.91
CA PRO A 27 -15.07 23.80 11.54
C PRO A 27 -16.54 23.73 12.02
N SER A 28 -17.42 23.19 11.17
CA SER A 28 -18.86 23.15 11.44
C SER A 28 -19.28 22.20 12.56
N ARG A 29 -18.40 21.27 12.96
CA ARG A 29 -18.62 20.27 14.02
C ARG A 29 -17.30 19.91 14.69
N GLU A 30 -17.39 19.39 15.90
CA GLU A 30 -16.25 18.82 16.62
C GLU A 30 -15.81 17.48 16.01
N GLY A 31 -14.52 17.17 16.15
CA GLY A 31 -13.93 15.88 15.77
C GLY A 31 -12.92 15.96 14.62
N ILE A 32 -12.23 14.84 14.40
CA ILE A 32 -11.14 14.74 13.42
C ILE A 32 -11.61 15.01 11.98
N PRO A 33 -12.67 14.36 11.45
CA PRO A 33 -13.03 14.55 10.03
C PRO A 33 -13.42 15.99 9.66
N PRO A 34 -14.19 16.74 10.47
CA PRO A 34 -14.43 18.16 10.23
C PRO A 34 -13.14 19.01 10.24
N LEU A 35 -12.22 18.76 11.19
CA LEU A 35 -10.95 19.47 11.27
C LEU A 35 -10.08 19.23 10.03
N VAL A 36 -9.95 17.98 9.58
CA VAL A 36 -9.22 17.63 8.35
C VAL A 36 -9.83 18.33 7.14
N SER A 37 -11.16 18.27 6.99
CA SER A 37 -11.86 18.89 5.86
C SER A 37 -11.66 20.41 5.82
N PHE A 38 -11.69 21.05 6.99
CA PHE A 38 -11.41 22.47 7.14
C PHE A 38 -9.97 22.79 6.72
N LEU A 39 -8.98 22.08 7.24
CA LEU A 39 -7.57 22.32 6.92
C LEU A 39 -7.25 22.06 5.44
N ILE A 40 -7.87 21.06 4.80
CA ILE A 40 -7.72 20.81 3.36
C ILE A 40 -8.20 22.02 2.55
N ARG A 41 -9.34 22.62 2.91
CA ARG A 41 -9.87 23.82 2.24
C ARG A 41 -8.90 25.01 2.35
N HIS A 42 -8.18 25.11 3.46
CA HIS A 42 -7.22 26.18 3.72
C HIS A 42 -5.77 25.80 3.41
N SER A 43 -5.53 24.65 2.78
CA SER A 43 -4.18 24.13 2.50
C SER A 43 -3.33 25.08 1.65
N GLY A 44 -3.94 25.79 0.69
CA GLY A 44 -3.23 26.79 -0.11
C GLY A 44 -2.75 27.99 0.72
N TRP A 45 -3.55 28.43 1.70
CA TRP A 45 -3.14 29.49 2.62
C TRP A 45 -2.07 28.99 3.60
N LEU A 46 -2.25 27.80 4.18
CA LEU A 46 -1.27 27.18 5.08
C LEU A 46 0.08 26.96 4.39
N ALA A 47 0.08 26.61 3.11
CA ALA A 47 1.32 26.43 2.34
C ALA A 47 2.08 27.74 2.09
N ALA A 48 1.39 28.89 2.11
CA ALA A 48 1.99 30.22 1.98
C ALA A 48 2.33 30.87 3.33
N HIS A 49 1.86 30.29 4.44
CA HIS A 49 2.06 30.80 5.78
C HIS A 49 3.52 30.58 6.25
N PRO A 50 4.13 31.50 7.04
CA PRO A 50 5.50 31.33 7.54
C PRO A 50 5.75 30.02 8.30
N ALA A 51 4.75 29.51 9.00
CA ALA A 51 4.80 28.24 9.73
C ALA A 51 4.44 27.00 8.89
N ALA A 52 4.45 27.08 7.56
CA ALA A 52 4.12 25.96 6.68
C ALA A 52 4.99 24.71 6.93
N GLY A 53 6.26 24.91 7.27
CA GLY A 53 7.19 23.83 7.62
C GLY A 53 6.74 23.07 8.86
N ASP A 54 6.43 23.79 9.93
CA ASP A 54 5.96 23.22 11.20
C ASP A 54 4.64 22.46 11.00
N PHE A 55 3.70 23.05 10.24
CA PHE A 55 2.45 22.39 9.88
C PHE A 55 2.70 21.07 9.16
N ALA A 56 3.55 21.06 8.13
CA ALA A 56 3.86 19.87 7.38
C ALA A 56 4.52 18.79 8.28
N GLU A 57 5.43 19.18 9.16
CA GLU A 57 6.12 18.27 10.07
C GLU A 57 5.16 17.62 11.07
N GLU A 58 4.29 18.41 11.70
CA GLU A 58 3.32 17.91 12.67
C GLU A 58 2.29 16.97 12.03
N ILE A 59 1.75 17.33 10.85
CA ILE A 59 0.86 16.44 10.11
C ILE A 59 1.57 15.14 9.71
N ALA A 60 2.82 15.23 9.26
CA ALA A 60 3.60 14.04 8.92
C ALA A 60 3.87 13.17 10.16
N ALA A 61 4.11 13.76 11.33
CA ALA A 61 4.28 13.04 12.58
C ALA A 61 3.00 12.28 12.98
N LEU A 62 1.84 12.93 12.90
CA LEU A 62 0.55 12.29 13.16
C LEU A 62 0.31 11.11 12.19
N VAL A 63 0.58 11.29 10.90
CA VAL A 63 0.44 10.23 9.90
C VAL A 63 1.36 9.04 10.20
N ARG A 64 2.63 9.30 10.55
CA ARG A 64 3.57 8.24 10.95
C ARG A 64 3.06 7.49 12.18
N SER A 65 2.58 8.20 13.20
CA SER A 65 2.03 7.60 14.42
C SER A 65 0.76 6.78 14.15
N ALA A 66 -0.15 7.30 13.34
CA ALA A 66 -1.36 6.59 12.93
C ALA A 66 -1.04 5.31 12.14
N ARG A 67 -0.07 5.37 11.21
CA ARG A 67 0.39 4.19 10.45
C ARG A 67 1.01 3.12 11.34
N ARG A 68 1.82 3.52 12.34
CA ARG A 68 2.37 2.55 13.31
C ARG A 68 1.29 1.77 14.07
N ILE A 69 0.14 2.40 14.33
CA ILE A 69 -0.98 1.79 15.05
C ILE A 69 -1.88 0.99 14.11
N ALA A 70 -2.15 1.52 12.91
CA ALA A 70 -2.97 0.84 11.90
C ALA A 70 -2.28 -0.41 11.30
N GLY A 71 -0.95 -0.53 11.47
CA GLY A 71 -0.14 -1.55 10.84
C GLY A 71 0.21 -1.21 9.39
N PRO A 72 1.02 -2.06 8.73
CA PRO A 72 1.28 -1.94 7.30
C PRO A 72 -0.06 -1.95 6.53
N GLY A 73 -0.13 -1.25 5.39
CA GLY A 73 -1.36 -1.04 4.63
C GLY A 73 -2.08 -2.31 4.15
N PRO A 74 -3.07 -2.18 3.24
CA PRO A 74 -3.85 -3.31 2.74
C PRO A 74 -2.94 -4.48 2.35
N ALA A 75 -3.11 -5.60 3.04
CA ALA A 75 -2.27 -6.76 2.80
C ALA A 75 -2.76 -7.45 1.53
N HIS A 76 -1.94 -7.48 0.48
CA HIS A 76 -2.29 -8.20 -0.73
C HIS A 76 -1.79 -9.66 -0.62
N ARG A 77 -2.66 -10.59 -1.04
CA ARG A 77 -2.33 -12.02 -1.07
C ARG A 77 -1.77 -12.39 -2.43
N VAL A 78 -0.58 -12.96 -2.45
CA VAL A 78 0.06 -13.48 -3.66
C VAL A 78 0.01 -15.00 -3.64
N ASP A 79 -0.59 -15.62 -4.65
CA ASP A 79 -0.57 -17.08 -4.81
C ASP A 79 0.82 -17.55 -5.27
N LEU A 80 1.42 -18.45 -4.49
CA LEU A 80 2.78 -18.98 -4.69
C LEU A 80 2.78 -20.41 -5.28
N GLY A 81 1.60 -20.93 -5.61
CA GLY A 81 1.39 -22.28 -6.13
C GLY A 81 1.11 -23.33 -5.04
N ARG A 82 1.30 -24.61 -5.35
CA ARG A 82 0.97 -25.71 -4.42
C ARG A 82 1.87 -25.74 -3.17
N CYS A 83 1.27 -26.14 -2.06
CA CYS A 83 1.95 -26.41 -0.79
C CYS A 83 3.13 -27.36 -0.97
N LEU A 84 4.20 -27.14 -0.20
CA LEU A 84 5.41 -27.98 -0.20
C LEU A 84 5.25 -29.27 0.62
N ARG A 85 4.18 -29.38 1.43
CA ARG A 85 3.95 -30.54 2.27
C ARG A 85 3.46 -31.72 1.41
N SER A 86 4.11 -32.88 1.54
CA SER A 86 3.73 -34.11 0.84
C SER A 86 2.26 -34.47 1.16
N GLY A 87 1.46 -34.69 0.12
CA GLY A 87 0.03 -35.00 0.26
C GLY A 87 -0.89 -33.79 0.45
N CYS A 88 -0.36 -32.56 0.54
CA CYS A 88 -1.18 -31.36 0.61
C CYS A 88 -1.49 -30.82 -0.80
N ALA A 89 -2.77 -30.72 -1.14
CA ALA A 89 -3.23 -30.11 -2.38
C ALA A 89 -3.46 -28.58 -2.27
N GLY A 90 -3.25 -28.01 -1.08
CA GLY A 90 -3.55 -26.63 -0.76
C GLY A 90 -2.70 -25.60 -1.51
N THR A 91 -3.23 -24.40 -1.70
CA THR A 91 -2.54 -23.29 -2.36
C THR A 91 -1.79 -22.46 -1.33
N LEU A 92 -0.47 -22.33 -1.51
CA LEU A 92 0.40 -21.51 -0.70
C LEU A 92 0.23 -20.04 -1.08
N ARG A 93 0.00 -19.17 -0.10
CA ARG A 93 -0.17 -17.72 -0.29
C ARG A 93 0.80 -16.94 0.57
N ALA A 94 1.40 -15.89 0.01
CA ALA A 94 2.12 -14.87 0.76
C ALA A 94 1.17 -13.72 1.09
N VAL A 95 1.29 -13.19 2.30
CA VAL A 95 0.70 -11.90 2.67
C VAL A 95 1.80 -10.86 2.55
N VAL A 96 1.69 -9.97 1.57
CA VAL A 96 2.63 -8.88 1.35
C VAL A 96 1.94 -7.58 1.73
N HIS A 97 2.65 -6.76 2.47
CA HIS A 97 2.15 -5.46 2.90
C HIS A 97 2.79 -4.36 2.06
N ASP A 98 1.98 -3.39 1.63
CA ASP A 98 2.52 -2.21 0.95
C ASP A 98 3.21 -1.31 1.97
N GLY A 99 4.50 -1.04 1.77
CA GLY A 99 5.23 0.03 2.47
C GLY A 99 6.47 -0.37 3.27
N ASP A 100 6.86 -1.64 3.29
CA ASP A 100 8.19 -2.05 3.75
C ASP A 100 8.74 -3.11 2.80
N ASP A 101 10.05 -3.08 2.60
CA ASP A 101 10.86 -3.90 1.70
C ASP A 101 10.19 -5.25 1.42
N ALA A 102 9.70 -5.49 0.18
CA ALA A 102 8.66 -6.46 -0.28
C ALA A 102 8.72 -7.90 0.26
N THR A 103 8.74 -8.03 1.58
CA THR A 103 9.01 -9.23 2.35
C THR A 103 7.67 -9.67 2.90
N PRO A 104 7.20 -10.87 2.55
CA PRO A 104 5.94 -11.37 3.08
C PRO A 104 5.96 -11.34 4.60
N GLY A 105 4.89 -10.86 5.25
CA GLY A 105 4.76 -10.98 6.71
C GLY A 105 4.48 -12.43 7.13
N GLN A 106 3.87 -13.20 6.22
CA GLN A 106 3.51 -14.59 6.43
C GLN A 106 3.35 -15.33 5.11
N VAL A 107 3.75 -16.60 5.05
CA VAL A 107 3.47 -17.52 3.94
C VAL A 107 2.78 -18.76 4.49
N ALA A 108 1.56 -19.06 4.04
CA ALA A 108 0.81 -20.22 4.51
C ALA A 108 -0.12 -20.76 3.42
N CYS A 109 -0.43 -22.06 3.47
CA CYS A 109 -1.45 -22.63 2.60
C CYS A 109 -2.86 -22.52 3.21
N ASP A 110 -3.87 -22.56 2.36
CA ASP A 110 -5.30 -22.66 2.74
C ASP A 110 -5.61 -23.84 3.67
N ALA A 111 -4.85 -24.94 3.60
CA ALA A 111 -4.95 -26.07 4.52
C ALA A 111 -4.26 -25.89 5.88
N GLY A 112 -3.70 -24.70 6.18
CA GLY A 112 -3.16 -24.34 7.50
C GLY A 112 -1.65 -24.56 7.71
N HIS A 113 -0.91 -25.08 6.72
CA HIS A 113 0.53 -25.22 6.85
C HIS A 113 1.23 -23.86 6.65
N ALA A 114 1.92 -23.39 7.69
CA ALA A 114 2.79 -22.23 7.61
C ALA A 114 4.17 -22.62 7.05
N LEU A 115 4.72 -21.78 6.18
CA LEU A 115 6.07 -21.92 5.69
C LEU A 115 7.00 -21.00 6.49
N PRO A 116 8.02 -21.52 7.20
CA PRO A 116 8.89 -20.70 8.02
C PRO A 116 9.80 -19.81 7.14
N PRO A 117 10.26 -18.64 7.65
CA PRO A 117 11.03 -17.65 6.87
C PRO A 117 12.23 -18.22 6.12
N GLN A 118 13.00 -19.10 6.76
CA GLN A 118 14.15 -19.80 6.18
C GLN A 118 13.84 -20.64 4.92
N GLN A 119 12.58 -21.02 4.71
CA GLN A 119 12.14 -21.79 3.54
C GLN A 119 11.55 -20.92 2.43
N TRP A 120 11.46 -19.60 2.62
CA TRP A 120 10.88 -18.70 1.61
C TRP A 120 11.76 -18.58 0.36
N LEU A 121 13.08 -18.74 0.48
CA LEU A 121 14.00 -18.77 -0.66
C LEU A 121 13.67 -19.89 -1.66
N LEU A 122 13.16 -21.03 -1.18
CA LEU A 122 12.71 -22.14 -2.04
C LEU A 122 11.51 -21.73 -2.89
N VAL A 123 10.61 -20.92 -2.32
CA VAL A 123 9.45 -20.37 -3.01
C VAL A 123 9.87 -19.29 -4.00
N ALA A 124 10.73 -18.36 -3.61
CA ALA A 124 11.26 -17.32 -4.49
C ALA A 124 11.97 -17.92 -5.72
N HIS A 125 12.77 -18.98 -5.53
CA HIS A 125 13.40 -19.70 -6.63
C HIS A 125 12.37 -20.38 -7.55
N ARG A 126 11.33 -20.99 -6.97
CA ARG A 126 10.22 -21.58 -7.75
C ARG A 126 9.47 -20.54 -8.57
N MET A 127 9.15 -19.37 -8.00
CA MET A 127 8.43 -18.30 -8.71
C MET A 127 9.23 -17.76 -9.90
N ARG A 128 10.55 -17.58 -9.75
CA ARG A 128 11.43 -17.18 -10.87
C ARG A 128 11.43 -18.23 -11.99
N ARG A 129 11.39 -19.52 -11.64
CA ARG A 129 11.29 -20.62 -12.64
C ARG A 129 9.94 -20.67 -13.34
N THR A 130 8.84 -20.38 -12.66
CA THR A 130 7.51 -20.34 -13.28
C THR A 130 7.32 -19.09 -14.14
N ALA A 131 7.78 -17.92 -13.69
CA ALA A 131 7.74 -16.68 -14.48
C ALA A 131 8.56 -16.80 -15.77
N SER A 132 9.81 -17.27 -15.67
CA SER A 132 10.67 -17.52 -16.85
C SER A 132 10.18 -18.66 -17.75
N ARG A 133 9.26 -19.52 -17.29
CA ARG A 133 8.58 -20.52 -18.13
C ARG A 133 7.39 -19.92 -18.87
N GLY A 134 6.60 -19.06 -18.21
CA GLY A 134 5.51 -18.30 -18.82
C GLY A 134 6.00 -17.37 -19.93
N GLU A 135 7.08 -16.64 -19.67
CA GLU A 135 7.68 -15.70 -20.65
C GLU A 135 8.31 -16.39 -21.87
N ARG A 136 8.75 -17.65 -21.72
CA ARG A 136 9.21 -18.47 -22.85
C ARG A 136 8.07 -19.03 -23.69
N VAL A 137 6.88 -19.24 -23.10
CA VAL A 137 5.68 -19.71 -23.81
C VAL A 137 5.05 -18.57 -24.60
N THR A 138 4.97 -17.36 -24.05
CA THR A 138 4.43 -16.19 -24.77
C THR A 138 5.28 -15.82 -25.98
N ARG A 139 6.61 -15.85 -25.88
CA ARG A 139 7.52 -15.57 -27.01
C ARG A 139 7.40 -16.59 -28.16
N ARG A 140 7.05 -17.85 -27.87
CA ARG A 140 6.79 -18.87 -28.91
C ARG A 140 5.46 -18.67 -29.63
N HIS A 141 4.45 -18.11 -28.94
CA HIS A 141 3.15 -17.83 -29.55
C HIS A 141 3.15 -16.60 -30.47
N ASP A 142 4.00 -15.61 -30.21
CA ASP A 142 4.13 -14.42 -31.07
C ASP A 142 4.94 -14.70 -32.35
N GLY A 143 5.89 -15.64 -32.31
CA GLY A 143 6.70 -16.03 -33.48
C GLY A 143 5.95 -16.81 -34.55
N ASP A 144 4.76 -17.34 -34.25
CA ASP A 144 3.98 -18.21 -35.15
C ASP A 144 2.87 -17.45 -35.90
N ARG A 145 2.77 -16.12 -35.72
CA ARG A 145 1.75 -15.26 -36.36
C ARG A 145 2.27 -14.36 -37.49
N ALA A 146 3.58 -14.36 -37.74
CA ALA A 146 4.22 -13.61 -38.84
C ALA A 146 4.50 -14.53 -40.03
N GLY A 147 3.47 -15.00 -40.72
CA GLY A 147 3.69 -15.98 -41.79
C GLY A 147 2.51 -16.34 -42.67
N VAL A 148 1.53 -15.45 -42.90
CA VAL A 148 0.65 -15.61 -44.08
C VAL A 148 0.12 -14.23 -44.50
N ARG A 149 0.73 -13.59 -45.50
CA ARG A 149 0.08 -12.82 -46.59
C ARG A 149 1.14 -12.51 -47.64
N GLU A 150 0.92 -12.97 -48.87
CA GLU A 150 1.06 -12.20 -50.13
C GLU A 150 1.41 -13.12 -51.31
N GLU A 151 0.37 -13.70 -51.94
CA GLU A 151 0.46 -14.15 -53.33
C GLU A 151 -0.95 -14.37 -53.89
N ALA A 152 -1.36 -13.50 -54.82
CA ALA A 152 -2.19 -13.78 -56.00
C ALA A 152 -2.81 -12.49 -56.55
N ALA A 153 -2.03 -11.75 -57.33
CA ALA A 153 -2.56 -10.88 -58.36
C ALA A 153 -1.76 -11.14 -59.64
N ARG A 154 -2.36 -11.91 -60.55
CA ARG A 154 -2.16 -11.88 -62.00
C ARG A 154 -3.32 -12.59 -62.66
#